data_AF-A0A0T5Z0D3-F1
#
_entry.id   AF-A0A0T5Z0D3-F1
#
_cell.length_a   1.000
_cell.length_b   1.000
_cell.length_c   1.000
_cell.angle_alpha   90.00
_cell.angle_beta   90.00
_cell.angle_gamma   90.00
#
_symmetry.space_group_name_H-M   'P 1'
#
loop_
_entity.id
_entity.type
_entity.pdbx_description
1 polymer ?
#
loop_
_entity_poly.entity_id
_entity_poly.type
_entity_poly.pdbx_seq_one_letter_code
_entity_poly.pdbx_strand_id
1 'polypeptide(L)'
;MSQSVISDNWSLQNISELLLNGMEDGEGQYIKIDRENDSYEYKKISEAVIQTEALFDFITDIILRDQIIVDEKFTQAWKQYSSLDKAVNAGVINPFPFLIDYENLQNQEMSS
;
A
#
# COMPACT_ATOMS: atom_id res chain seq x y z
N MET A 1 13.55 -18.72 1.30
CA MET A 1 13.70 -17.28 1.04
C MET A 1 12.34 -16.76 0.67
N SER A 2 11.54 -16.45 1.70
CA SER A 2 10.26 -15.80 1.49
C SER A 2 10.49 -14.43 0.86
N GLN A 3 9.82 -14.14 -0.25
CA GLN A 3 9.94 -12.85 -0.92
C GLN A 3 8.84 -11.92 -0.42
N SER A 4 9.14 -11.12 0.60
CA SER A 4 8.22 -10.12 1.13
C SER A 4 8.42 -8.75 0.46
N VAL A 5 7.38 -7.92 0.48
CA VAL A 5 7.45 -6.51 0.05
C VAL A 5 6.88 -5.61 1.13
N ILE A 6 7.48 -4.44 1.35
CA ILE A 6 6.91 -3.42 2.23
C ILE A 6 6.03 -2.52 1.37
N SER A 7 4.77 -2.35 1.79
CA SER A 7 3.82 -1.45 1.17
C SER A 7 3.34 -0.40 2.17
N ASP A 8 2.95 0.76 1.66
CA ASP A 8 2.33 1.79 2.47
C ASP A 8 0.83 1.51 2.69
N ASN A 9 0.27 2.04 3.77
CA ASN A 9 -1.14 1.79 4.11
C ASN A 9 -2.13 2.56 3.22
N TRP A 10 -1.70 3.62 2.53
CA TRP A 10 -2.58 4.41 1.66
C TRP A 10 -2.82 3.72 0.31
N SER A 11 -1.83 3.00 -0.22
CA SER A 11 -2.02 2.11 -1.36
C SER A 11 -3.11 1.07 -1.07
N LEU A 12 -3.09 0.44 0.11
CA LEU A 12 -4.14 -0.49 0.52
C LEU A 12 -5.50 0.21 0.75
N GLN A 13 -5.51 1.47 1.16
CA GLN A 13 -6.75 2.25 1.26
C GLN A 13 -7.38 2.43 -0.12
N ASN A 14 -6.59 2.84 -1.12
CA ASN A 14 -7.04 2.97 -2.51
C ASN A 14 -7.60 1.65 -3.05
N ILE A 15 -6.93 0.52 -2.77
CA ILE A 15 -7.44 -0.81 -3.13
C ILE A 15 -8.74 -1.13 -2.42
N SER A 16 -8.82 -0.88 -1.11
CA SER A 16 -10.02 -1.17 -0.33
C SER A 16 -11.24 -0.42 -0.86
N GLU A 17 -11.07 0.86 -1.17
CA GLU A 17 -12.11 1.72 -1.72
C GLU A 17 -12.49 1.28 -3.15
N LEU A 18 -11.51 0.99 -3.99
CA LEU A 18 -11.71 0.45 -5.35
C LEU A 18 -12.50 -0.86 -5.35
N LEU A 19 -12.16 -1.80 -4.45
CA LEU A 19 -12.83 -3.10 -4.37
C LEU A 19 -14.29 -3.00 -3.87
N LEU A 20 -14.61 -1.99 -3.06
CA LEU A 20 -15.96 -1.78 -2.55
C LEU A 20 -16.84 -0.98 -3.50
N ASN A 21 -16.30 0.09 -4.07
CA ASN A 21 -17.09 1.12 -4.75
C ASN A 21 -16.84 1.17 -6.26
N GLY A 22 -15.86 0.43 -6.77
CA GLY A 22 -15.37 0.58 -8.15
C GLY A 22 -14.44 1.79 -8.30
N MET A 23 -14.06 2.09 -9.54
CA MET A 23 -13.14 3.21 -9.82
C MET A 23 -13.79 4.56 -9.48
N GLU A 24 -13.02 5.42 -8.83
CA GLU A 24 -13.43 6.77 -8.48
C GLU A 24 -13.20 7.75 -9.64
N ASP A 25 -14.24 8.49 -10.02
CA ASP A 25 -14.20 9.51 -11.07
C ASP A 25 -13.81 10.92 -10.54
N GLY A 26 -13.18 10.94 -9.37
CA GLY A 26 -12.75 12.14 -8.65
C GLY A 26 -11.37 12.64 -9.08
N GLU A 27 -10.97 13.75 -8.44
CA GLU A 27 -9.63 14.32 -8.58
C GLU A 27 -8.84 14.18 -7.27
N GLY A 28 -7.69 13.54 -7.37
CA GLY A 28 -6.66 13.51 -6.35
C GLY A 28 -5.64 14.61 -6.53
N GLN A 29 -4.61 14.59 -5.69
CA GLN A 29 -3.49 15.52 -5.78
C GLN A 29 -2.15 14.78 -5.76
N TYR A 30 -1.23 15.20 -6.62
CA TYR A 30 0.16 14.78 -6.57
C TYR A 30 1.08 15.98 -6.38
N ILE A 31 2.21 15.72 -5.72
CA ILE A 31 3.25 16.73 -5.50
C ILE A 31 4.19 16.71 -6.70
N LYS A 32 4.25 17.82 -7.43
CA LYS A 32 5.28 18.04 -8.45
C LYS A 32 6.41 18.84 -7.83
N ILE A 33 7.60 18.24 -7.78
CA ILE A 33 8.82 18.85 -7.23
C ILE A 33 9.60 19.49 -8.38
N ASP A 34 9.86 20.79 -8.28
CA ASP A 34 10.79 21.52 -9.15
C ASP A 34 12.14 21.65 -8.43
N ARG A 35 13.10 20.84 -8.87
CA ARG A 35 14.44 20.79 -8.29
C ARG A 35 15.32 21.97 -8.71
N GLU A 36 15.00 22.66 -9.80
CA GLU A 36 15.79 23.80 -10.27
C GLU A 36 15.52 25.05 -9.42
N ASN A 37 14.26 25.22 -9.02
CA ASN A 37 13.80 26.38 -8.24
C ASN A 37 13.58 26.07 -6.75
N ASP A 38 13.96 24.87 -6.29
CA ASP A 38 13.75 24.38 -4.91
C ASP A 38 12.32 24.61 -4.41
N SER A 39 11.34 24.26 -5.24
CA SER A 39 9.92 24.53 -4.99
C SER A 39 9.04 23.31 -5.28
N TYR A 40 7.80 23.36 -4.79
CA TYR A 40 6.81 22.31 -5.03
C TYR A 40 5.45 22.91 -5.35
N GLU A 41 4.67 22.21 -6.17
CA GLU A 41 3.28 22.54 -6.48
C GLU A 41 2.40 21.30 -6.36
N TYR A 42 1.20 21.45 -5.82
CA TYR A 42 0.17 20.42 -5.84
C TYR A 42 -0.58 20.49 -7.17
N LYS A 43 -0.63 19.37 -7.89
CA LYS A 43 -1.38 19.25 -9.14
C LYS A 43 -2.49 18.24 -9.02
N LYS A 44 -3.58 18.54 -9.71
CA LYS A 44 -4.71 17.63 -9.83
C LYS A 44 -4.34 16.46 -10.73
N ILE A 45 -4.81 15.29 -10.36
CA ILE A 45 -4.72 14.05 -11.12
C ILE A 45 -6.02 13.27 -10.94
N SER A 46 -6.41 12.45 -11.91
CA SER A 46 -7.59 11.59 -11.77
C SER A 46 -7.34 10.51 -10.71
N GLU A 47 -8.28 10.31 -9.79
CA GLU A 47 -8.18 9.22 -8.80
C GLU A 47 -8.19 7.84 -9.46
N ALA A 48 -8.93 7.66 -10.55
CA ALA A 48 -8.90 6.43 -11.33
C ALA A 48 -7.47 6.06 -11.79
N VAL A 49 -6.60 7.05 -12.06
CA VAL A 49 -5.20 6.79 -12.40
C VAL A 49 -4.42 6.24 -11.20
N ILE A 50 -4.57 6.87 -10.03
CA ILE A 50 -3.95 6.44 -8.77
C ILE A 50 -4.40 5.03 -8.40
N GLN A 51 -5.72 4.78 -8.44
CA GLN A 51 -6.30 3.47 -8.14
C GLN A 51 -5.85 2.39 -9.15
N THR A 52 -5.67 2.75 -10.42
CA THR A 52 -5.18 1.81 -11.44
C THR A 52 -3.73 1.41 -11.16
N GLU A 53 -2.85 2.38 -10.86
CA GLU A 53 -1.46 2.10 -10.47
C GLU A 53 -1.41 1.19 -9.25
N ALA A 54 -2.10 1.57 -8.18
CA ALA A 54 -2.17 0.78 -6.95
C ALA A 54 -2.67 -0.65 -7.21
N LEU A 55 -3.67 -0.83 -8.09
CA LEU A 55 -4.21 -2.14 -8.43
C LEU A 55 -3.17 -3.03 -9.12
N PHE A 56 -2.42 -2.49 -10.08
CA PHE A 56 -1.40 -3.26 -10.79
C PHE A 56 -0.24 -3.63 -9.88
N ASP A 57 0.19 -2.72 -9.00
CA ASP A 57 1.21 -3.01 -8.00
C ASP A 57 0.72 -4.10 -7.02
N PHE A 58 -0.51 -3.97 -6.52
CA PHE A 58 -1.09 -4.95 -5.61
C PHE A 58 -1.25 -6.34 -6.24
N ILE A 59 -1.70 -6.43 -7.50
CA ILE A 59 -1.76 -7.70 -8.23
C ILE A 59 -0.36 -8.29 -8.42
N THR A 60 0.62 -7.45 -8.76
CA THR A 60 2.01 -7.87 -8.94
C THR A 60 2.57 -8.44 -7.65
N ASP A 61 2.31 -7.77 -6.52
CA ASP A 61 2.75 -8.23 -5.21
C ASP A 61 2.05 -9.53 -4.81
N ILE A 62 0.74 -9.67 -5.00
CA ILE A 62 0.03 -10.94 -4.73
C ILE A 62 0.61 -12.11 -5.54
N ILE A 63 1.02 -11.89 -6.78
CA ILE A 63 1.51 -12.96 -7.66
C ILE A 63 2.97 -13.30 -7.38
N LEU A 64 3.80 -12.30 -7.06
CA LEU A 64 5.26 -12.44 -7.01
C LEU A 64 5.85 -12.44 -5.59
N ARG A 65 5.02 -12.26 -4.56
CA ARG A 65 5.46 -12.15 -3.17
C ARG A 65 4.72 -13.13 -2.29
N ASP A 66 5.39 -13.57 -1.23
CA ASP A 66 4.79 -14.39 -0.20
C ASP A 66 3.98 -13.55 0.79
N GLN A 67 4.44 -12.32 1.06
CA GLN A 67 3.78 -11.39 1.97
C GLN A 67 3.93 -9.92 1.54
N ILE A 68 2.88 -9.15 1.79
CA ILE A 68 2.84 -7.69 1.75
C ILE A 68 2.84 -7.20 3.20
N ILE A 69 3.96 -6.66 3.64
CA ILE A 69 4.16 -6.15 4.99
C ILE A 69 3.74 -4.68 5.02
N VAL A 70 2.88 -4.33 5.97
CA VAL A 70 2.38 -2.97 6.16
C VAL A 70 2.54 -2.54 7.61
N ASP A 71 2.75 -1.25 7.85
CA ASP A 71 2.96 -0.78 9.22
C ASP A 71 1.67 -0.92 10.03
N GLU A 72 1.74 -1.63 11.16
CA GLU A 72 0.56 -1.96 11.96
C GLU A 72 -0.20 -0.72 12.46
N LYS A 73 0.52 0.37 12.73
CA LYS A 73 0.00 1.59 13.36
C LYS A 73 -1.04 2.28 12.49
N PHE A 74 -0.92 2.15 11.16
CA PHE A 74 -1.75 2.85 10.19
C PHE A 74 -2.79 1.95 9.51
N THR A 75 -2.97 0.72 10.00
CA THR A 75 -3.89 -0.26 9.39
C THR A 75 -5.35 0.18 9.35
N GLN A 76 -5.74 1.15 10.19
CA GLN A 76 -7.10 1.70 10.18
C GLN A 76 -7.49 2.35 8.84
N ALA A 77 -6.52 2.82 8.05
CA ALA A 77 -6.75 3.42 6.74
C ALA A 77 -7.56 2.50 5.81
N TRP A 78 -7.34 1.19 5.90
CA TRP A 78 -7.96 0.20 5.02
C TRP A 78 -8.76 -0.88 5.75
N LYS A 79 -8.47 -1.17 7.04
CA LYS A 79 -9.22 -2.19 7.82
C LYS A 79 -10.68 -1.84 8.04
N GLN A 80 -11.03 -0.56 8.02
CA GLN A 80 -12.41 -0.10 8.16
C GLN A 80 -13.34 -0.59 7.03
N TYR A 81 -12.77 -1.03 5.91
CA TYR A 81 -13.52 -1.42 4.70
C TYR A 81 -13.77 -2.92 4.56
N SER A 82 -13.16 -3.78 5.39
CA SER A 82 -13.26 -5.26 5.38
C SER A 82 -12.92 -5.99 4.05
N SER A 83 -12.72 -5.26 2.95
CA SER A 83 -12.49 -5.80 1.60
C SER A 83 -11.19 -6.61 1.49
N LEU A 84 -10.22 -6.34 2.37
CA LEU A 84 -8.94 -7.03 2.43
C LEU A 84 -8.85 -8.11 3.51
N ASP A 85 -9.92 -8.36 4.29
CA ASP A 85 -9.89 -9.29 5.44
C ASP A 85 -9.46 -10.70 5.03
N LYS A 86 -9.87 -11.16 3.84
CA LYS A 86 -9.46 -12.47 3.33
C LYS A 86 -7.94 -12.55 3.11
N ALA A 87 -7.34 -11.51 2.56
CA ALA A 87 -5.90 -11.45 2.32
C ALA A 87 -5.12 -11.38 3.63
N VAL A 88 -5.62 -10.63 4.62
CA VAL A 88 -5.05 -10.58 5.98
C VAL A 88 -5.13 -11.94 6.66
N ASN A 89 -6.31 -12.57 6.67
CA ASN A 89 -6.53 -13.86 7.31
C ASN A 89 -5.73 -14.99 6.64
N ALA A 90 -5.43 -14.87 5.35
CA ALA A 90 -4.56 -15.78 4.61
C ALA A 90 -3.06 -15.53 4.85
N GLY A 91 -2.69 -14.48 5.58
CA GLY A 91 -1.29 -14.10 5.81
C GLY A 91 -0.61 -13.42 4.60
N VAL A 92 -1.37 -13.09 3.55
CA VAL A 92 -0.84 -12.38 2.37
C VAL A 92 -0.54 -10.93 2.72
N ILE A 93 -1.41 -10.28 3.50
CA ILE A 93 -1.14 -8.94 4.05
C ILE A 93 -0.83 -9.10 5.53
N ASN A 94 0.37 -8.67 5.93
CA ASN A 94 0.88 -8.86 7.28
C ASN A 94 1.20 -7.52 7.95
N PRO A 95 0.34 -7.04 8.87
CA PRO A 95 0.65 -5.90 9.71
C PRO A 95 1.83 -6.19 10.64
N PHE A 96 2.87 -5.36 10.58
CA PHE A 96 4.06 -5.48 11.43
C PHE A 96 4.55 -4.09 11.88
N PRO A 97 4.99 -3.89 13.13
CA PRO A 97 5.37 -2.59 13.67
C PRO A 97 6.79 -2.16 13.25
N PHE A 98 7.11 -2.15 11.95
CA PHE A 98 8.48 -1.95 11.49
C PHE A 98 9.03 -0.54 11.66
N LEU A 99 8.20 0.48 11.86
CA LEU A 99 8.70 1.81 12.23
C LEU A 99 9.25 1.88 13.66
N ILE A 100 8.89 0.91 14.51
CA ILE A 100 9.37 0.79 15.89
C ILE A 100 10.43 -0.30 16.00
N ASP A 101 10.25 -1.40 15.26
CA ASP A 101 11.05 -2.61 15.39
C ASP A 101 11.66 -3.04 14.04
N TYR A 102 12.42 -2.12 13.42
CA TYR A 102 13.05 -2.35 12.10
C TYR A 102 14.12 -3.46 12.16
N GLU A 103 14.75 -3.68 13.32
CA GLU A 103 15.80 -4.70 13.50
C GLU A 103 15.25 -6.12 13.40
N ASN A 104 14.01 -6.35 13.86
CA ASN A 104 13.37 -7.66 13.75
C ASN A 104 12.77 -7.94 12.37
N LEU A 105 12.56 -6.92 11.54
CA LEU A 105 12.08 -7.11 10.16
C LEU A 105 13.10 -7.89 9.31
N GLN A 106 14.39 -7.62 9.47
CA GLN A 106 15.47 -8.34 8.76
C GLN A 106 15.58 -9.81 9.17
N ASN A 107 15.22 -10.15 10.42
CA ASN A 107 15.29 -11.52 10.92
C ASN A 107 14.13 -12.40 10.41
N GLN A 108 12.98 -11.81 10.08
CA GLN A 108 11.87 -12.53 9.43
C GLN A 108 12.18 -12.88 7.97
N GLU A 109 12.93 -12.03 7.26
CA GLU A 109 13.40 -12.32 5.88
C GLU A 109 14.42 -13.46 5.82
N MET A 110 15.19 -13.69 6.89
CA MET A 110 16.23 -14.75 6.93
C MET A 110 15.75 -16.11 7.48
N SER A 111 14.63 -16.16 8.19
CA SER A 111 14.19 -17.36 8.93
C SER A 111 13.13 -18.21 8.20
N SER A 112 12.83 -17.88 6.93
CA SER A 112 11.74 -18.48 6.13
C SER A 112 12.21 -19.11 4.81
#